data_AF-A0AAQ4D712-F1
#
_entry.id   AF-A0AAQ4D712-F1
#
_cell.length_a   1.000
_cell.length_b   1.000
_cell.length_c   1.000
_cell.angle_alpha   90.00
_cell.angle_beta   90.00
_cell.angle_gamma   90.00
#
_symmetry.space_group_name_H-M   'P 1'
#
loop_
_entity.id
_entity.type
_entity.pdbx_description
1 polymer ?
#
loop_
_entity_poly.entity_id
_entity_poly.type
_entity_poly.pdbx_seq_one_letter_code
_entity_poly.pdbx_strand_id
1 'polypeptide(L)'
;MVQINASQASHYVIRTQPTSECLSTVETVAYALAALEGKPHLQEVLTRPLQTLCRHQLEHGAVTHQSKEFLIQNGLYMKPLSRRIIHKLARNEDLKDALK
;
A
#
# COMPACT_ATOMS: atom_id res chain seq x y z
N MET A 1 8.33 -1.52 0.76
CA MET A 1 6.96 -1.88 1.16
C MET A 1 6.90 -3.39 1.20
N VAL A 2 6.18 -3.95 2.16
CA VAL A 2 6.07 -5.40 2.35
C VAL A 2 4.60 -5.78 2.21
N GLN A 3 4.33 -6.87 1.50
CA GLN A 3 2.99 -7.43 1.43
C GLN A 3 2.88 -8.55 2.46
N ILE A 4 2.06 -8.32 3.49
CA ILE A 4 1.59 -9.37 4.39
C ILE A 4 0.19 -9.74 3.88
N ASN A 5 -0.24 -11.00 4.04
CA ASN A 5 -1.64 -11.37 3.79
C ASN A 5 -2.52 -10.81 4.91
N ALA A 6 -2.56 -9.48 5.01
CA ALA A 6 -3.42 -8.73 5.89
C ALA A 6 -4.63 -8.29 5.06
N SER A 7 -5.83 -8.53 5.57
CA SER A 7 -7.10 -8.13 4.96
C SER A 7 -7.30 -6.61 4.92
N GLN A 8 -6.26 -5.80 5.18
CA GLN A 8 -6.30 -4.37 5.37
C GLN A 8 -5.35 -3.64 4.43
N ALA A 9 -5.86 -2.57 3.82
CA ALA A 9 -5.05 -1.60 3.10
C ALA A 9 -4.23 -0.75 4.07
N SER A 10 -3.09 -0.26 3.60
CA SER A 10 -2.20 0.58 4.40
C SER A 10 -2.76 1.97 4.66
N HIS A 11 -2.56 2.44 5.89
CA HIS A 11 -2.81 3.80 6.36
C HIS A 11 -1.78 4.81 5.82
N TYR A 12 -0.68 4.36 5.22
CA TYR A 12 0.30 5.22 4.57
C TYR A 12 -0.18 5.63 3.16
N VAL A 13 -1.13 6.56 3.12
CA VAL A 13 -1.87 6.93 1.90
C VAL A 13 -1.22 8.08 1.10
N ILE A 14 -0.18 8.71 1.63
CA ILE A 14 0.46 9.90 1.04
C ILE A 14 1.54 9.57 -0.01
N ARG A 15 1.79 8.29 -0.29
CA ARG A 15 2.74 7.83 -1.32
C ARG A 15 2.12 6.70 -2.12
N THR A 16 2.46 6.63 -3.40
CA THR A 16 2.05 5.53 -4.26
C THR A 16 2.61 4.19 -3.78
N GLN A 17 1.72 3.22 -3.61
CA GLN A 17 2.06 1.84 -3.28
C GLN A 17 1.98 0.93 -4.51
N PRO A 18 2.73 -0.17 -4.60
CA PRO A 18 2.66 -1.10 -5.73
C PRO A 18 1.25 -1.69 -5.89
N THR A 19 0.69 -2.17 -4.78
CA THR A 19 -0.64 -2.77 -4.66
C THR A 19 -1.37 -2.16 -3.45
N SER A 20 -2.69 -2.29 -3.39
CA SER A 20 -3.51 -1.79 -2.27
C SER A 20 -3.27 -2.57 -0.95
N GLU A 21 -2.76 -3.80 -1.05
CA GLU A 21 -2.46 -4.70 0.07
C GLU A 21 -1.03 -4.54 0.62
N CYS A 22 -0.25 -3.62 0.05
CA CYS A 22 1.06 -3.31 0.59
C CYS A 22 0.93 -2.57 1.92
N LEU A 23 1.75 -2.94 2.90
CA LEU A 23 1.93 -2.20 4.15
C LEU A 23 3.20 -1.36 4.11
N SER A 24 3.18 -0.21 4.78
CA SER A 24 4.40 0.53 5.07
C SER A 24 5.33 -0.28 5.98
N THR A 25 6.62 0.06 6.01
CA THR A 25 7.59 -0.60 6.89
C THR A 25 7.14 -0.55 8.36
N VAL A 26 6.54 0.56 8.79
CA VAL A 26 6.06 0.75 10.17
C VAL A 26 4.88 -0.18 10.46
N GLU A 27 3.89 -0.25 9.58
CA GLU A 27 2.74 -1.14 9.74
C GLU A 27 3.15 -2.61 9.71
N THR A 28 4.10 -2.97 8.85
CA THR A 28 4.68 -4.31 8.78
C THR A 28 5.31 -4.70 10.13
N VAL A 29 6.13 -3.81 10.71
CA VAL A 29 6.75 -4.03 12.01
C VAL A 29 5.70 -4.12 13.12
N ALA A 30 4.70 -3.24 13.10
CA ALA A 30 3.62 -3.24 14.08
C ALA A 30 2.81 -4.54 14.04
N TYR A 31 2.48 -5.04 12.85
CA TYR A 31 1.82 -6.33 12.65
C TYR A 31 2.68 -7.49 13.17
N ALA A 32 3.97 -7.53 12.80
CA ALA A 32 4.89 -8.59 13.22
C ALA A 32 5.06 -8.64 14.73
N LEU A 33 5.26 -7.49 15.39
CA LEU A 33 5.39 -7.40 16.84
C LEU A 33 4.11 -7.85 17.55
N ALA A 34 2.95 -7.40 17.09
CA ALA A 34 1.67 -7.81 17.67
C ALA A 34 1.46 -9.34 17.60
N ALA A 35 1.85 -9.96 16.50
CA ALA A 35 1.78 -11.41 16.31
C ALA A 35 2.77 -12.17 17.20
N LEU A 36 4.05 -11.74 17.23
CA LEU A 36 5.10 -12.40 18.01
C LEU A 36 4.87 -12.28 19.52
N GLU A 37 4.34 -11.14 19.97
CA GLU A 37 4.12 -10.86 21.39
C GLU A 37 2.73 -11.31 21.89
N GLY A 38 1.84 -11.76 20.99
CA GLY A 38 0.44 -12.04 21.32
C GLY A 38 -0.31 -10.80 21.82
N LYS A 39 0.07 -9.61 21.37
CA LYS A 39 -0.43 -8.31 21.84
C LYS A 39 -1.02 -7.51 20.67
N PRO A 40 -2.31 -7.71 20.32
CA PRO A 40 -2.93 -7.05 19.18
C PRO A 40 -2.91 -5.51 19.25
N HIS A 41 -2.99 -4.95 20.46
CA HIS A 41 -2.96 -3.50 20.70
C HIS A 41 -1.68 -2.82 20.21
N LEU A 42 -0.57 -3.57 20.06
CA LEU A 42 0.68 -3.02 19.53
C LEU A 42 0.51 -2.50 18.10
N GLN A 43 -0.39 -3.06 17.30
CA GLN A 43 -0.65 -2.56 15.96
C GLN A 43 -1.14 -1.11 16.01
N GLU A 44 -2.15 -0.82 16.83
CA GLU A 44 -2.70 0.52 16.97
C GLU A 44 -1.67 1.49 17.59
N VAL A 45 -1.03 1.08 18.69
CA VAL A 45 -0.06 1.93 19.40
C VAL A 45 1.09 2.36 18.49
N LEU A 46 1.61 1.44 17.67
CA LEU A 46 2.74 1.71 16.79
C LEU A 46 2.35 2.41 15.49
N THR A 47 1.11 2.26 15.00
CA THR A 47 0.64 2.90 13.76
C THR A 47 -0.02 4.27 13.98
N ARG A 48 -0.48 4.58 15.20
CA ARG A 48 -1.10 5.88 15.53
C ARG A 48 -0.24 7.11 15.20
N PRO A 49 1.09 7.12 15.44
CA PRO A 49 1.94 8.23 15.02
C PRO A 49 1.98 8.40 13.50
N LEU A 50 2.04 7.29 12.74
CA LEU A 50 2.02 7.30 11.28
C LEU A 50 0.70 7.90 10.75
N GLN A 51 -0.43 7.47 11.30
CA GLN A 51 -1.75 8.00 10.95
C GLN A 51 -1.85 9.51 11.26
N THR A 52 -1.35 9.94 12.41
CA THR A 52 -1.36 11.35 12.82
C THR A 52 -0.53 12.20 11.86
N LEU A 53 0.66 11.72 11.49
CA LEU A 53 1.54 12.38 10.53
C LEU A 53 0.91 12.45 9.12
N CYS A 54 0.28 11.37 8.66
CA CYS A 54 -0.41 11.36 7.36
C CYS A 54 -1.57 12.36 7.37
N ARG A 55 -2.40 12.37 8.42
CA ARG A 55 -3.48 13.34 8.60
C ARG A 55 -2.96 14.77 8.57
N HIS A 56 -1.93 15.08 9.36
CA HIS A 56 -1.35 16.41 9.38
C HIS A 56 -0.86 16.85 7.99
N GLN A 57 -0.21 15.95 7.24
CA GLN A 57 0.20 16.25 5.87
C GLN A 57 -0.99 16.51 4.94
N LEU A 58 -2.06 15.73 5.03
CA LEU A 58 -3.28 15.93 4.24
C LEU A 58 -3.95 17.28 4.56
N GLU A 59 -3.99 17.65 5.85
CA GLU A 59 -4.48 18.98 6.30
C GLU A 59 -3.63 20.14 5.74
N HIS A 60 -2.37 19.87 5.39
CA HIS A 60 -1.43 20.85 4.83
C HIS A 60 -1.18 20.66 3.33
N GLY A 61 -2.12 20.03 2.61
CA GLY A 61 -2.12 19.99 1.14
C GLY A 61 -1.43 18.79 0.51
N ALA A 62 -0.99 17.80 1.30
CA ALA A 62 -0.65 16.51 0.74
C ALA A 62 -1.90 15.83 0.16
N VAL A 63 -1.70 14.97 -0.84
CA VAL A 63 -2.79 14.26 -1.52
C VAL A 63 -2.70 12.77 -1.25
N THR A 64 -3.84 12.09 -1.30
CA THR A 64 -3.87 10.63 -1.28
C THR A 64 -3.41 10.09 -2.63
N HIS A 65 -2.57 9.05 -2.58
CA HIS A 65 -2.10 8.36 -3.77
C HIS A 65 -2.75 6.98 -3.84
N GLN A 66 -3.34 6.67 -5.00
CA GLN A 66 -3.83 5.34 -5.29
C GLN A 66 -2.66 4.39 -5.58
N SER A 67 -2.90 3.08 -5.45
CA SER A 67 -1.90 2.07 -5.81
C SER A 67 -1.59 2.13 -7.31
N LYS A 68 -0.36 1.76 -7.67
CA LYS A 68 0.06 1.67 -9.06
C LYS A 68 -0.82 0.69 -9.84
N GLU A 69 -1.22 -0.41 -9.20
CA GLU A 69 -2.22 -1.35 -9.70
C GLU A 69 -3.53 -0.66 -10.10
N PHE A 70 -4.14 0.09 -9.17
CA PHE A 70 -5.40 0.79 -9.41
C PHE A 70 -5.27 1.79 -10.55
N LEU A 71 -4.18 2.56 -10.59
CA LEU A 71 -3.92 3.55 -11.65
C LEU A 71 -3.82 2.87 -13.02
N ILE A 72 -3.20 1.70 -13.10
CA ILE A 72 -3.03 0.96 -14.37
C ILE A 72 -4.38 0.37 -14.83
N GLN A 73 -5.10 -0.30 -13.92
CA GLN A 73 -6.39 -0.93 -14.23
C GLN A 73 -7.45 0.07 -14.69
N ASN A 74 -7.40 1.31 -14.19
CA ASN A 74 -8.34 2.37 -14.55
C ASN A 74 -7.84 3.31 -15.66
N GLY A 75 -6.69 3.02 -16.29
CA GLY A 75 -6.13 3.87 -17.35
C GLY A 75 -5.64 5.25 -16.90
N LEU A 76 -5.45 5.46 -15.59
CA LEU A 76 -4.98 6.71 -14.99
C LEU A 76 -3.44 6.78 -14.88
N TYR A 77 -2.73 5.72 -15.25
CA TYR A 77 -1.27 5.65 -15.18
C TYR A 77 -0.60 6.23 -16.43
N MET A 78 0.02 7.41 -16.29
CA MET A 78 0.56 8.19 -17.42
C MET A 78 1.98 7.81 -17.87
N LYS A 79 2.64 6.87 -17.19
CA LYS A 79 4.02 6.46 -17.53
C LYS A 79 4.01 5.19 -18.39
N PRO A 80 5.05 4.97 -19.23
CA PRO A 80 5.18 3.74 -20.01
C PRO A 80 5.11 2.49 -19.14
N LEU A 81 4.34 1.50 -19.59
CA LEU A 81 4.23 0.20 -18.95
C LEU A 81 5.26 -0.77 -19.52
N SER A 82 5.74 -1.69 -18.68
CA SER A 82 6.61 -2.76 -19.15
C SER A 82 5.82 -3.74 -20.02
N ARG A 83 6.50 -4.40 -20.98
CA ARG A 83 5.88 -5.42 -21.85
C ARG A 83 5.15 -6.51 -21.05
N ARG A 84 5.70 -6.89 -19.89
CA ARG A 84 5.11 -7.89 -18.99
C ARG A 84 3.75 -7.43 -18.45
N ILE A 85 3.63 -6.16 -18.03
CA ILE A 85 2.37 -5.59 -17.54
C ILE A 85 1.35 -5.48 -18.67
N ILE A 86 1.77 -5.00 -19.84
CA ILE A 86 0.89 -4.87 -21.02
C ILE A 86 0.31 -6.24 -21.41
N HIS A 87 1.14 -7.28 -21.45
CA HIS A 87 0.70 -8.63 -21.80
C HIS A 87 -0.26 -9.23 -20.78
N LYS A 88 -0.05 -8.96 -19.48
CA LYS A 88 -0.99 -9.40 -18.42
C LYS A 88 -2.32 -8.65 -18.50
N LEU A 89 -2.27 -7.34 -18.73
CA LEU A 89 -3.47 -6.51 -18.89
C LEU A 89 -4.31 -6.97 -20.10
N ALA A 90 -3.67 -7.28 -21.24
CA ALA A 90 -4.35 -7.79 -22.43
C ALA A 90 -5.03 -9.15 -22.20
N ARG A 91 -4.56 -9.94 -21.22
CA ARG A 91 -5.13 -11.24 -20.85
C ARG A 91 -6.09 -11.16 -19.65
N ASN A 92 -6.40 -9.96 -19.15
CA ASN A 92 -7.17 -9.74 -17.93
C ASN A 92 -6.62 -10.51 -16.72
N GLU A 93 -5.30 -10.68 -16.64
CA GLU A 93 -4.63 -11.35 -15.52
C GLU A 93 -4.34 -10.39 -14.38
N ASP A 94 -4.27 -10.94 -13.16
CA ASP A 94 -3.79 -10.22 -11.99
C ASP A 94 -2.38 -9.64 -12.23
N LEU A 95 -2.24 -8.36 -11.88
CA LEU A 95 -1.04 -7.54 -12.03
C LEU A 95 -0.17 -7.54 -10.79
N LYS A 96 -0.67 -8.01 -9.63
CA LYS A 96 0.05 -7.96 -8.34
C LYS A 96 1.47 -8.51 -8.44
N ASP A 97 1.65 -9.68 -9.07
CA ASP A 97 2.98 -10.32 -9.24
C ASP A 97 3.92 -9.63 -10.22
N ALA A 98 3.39 -8.76 -11.09
CA ALA A 98 4.18 -7.99 -12.04
C ALA A 98 4.53 -6.58 -11.52
N LEU A 99 3.92 -6.17 -10.40
CA LEU A 99 4.11 -4.87 -9.76
C LEU A 99 4.99 -4.93 -8.51
N LYS A 100 5.32 -6.14 -8.02
CA LYS A 100 6.30 -6.40 -6.96
C LYS A 100 7.71 -5.96 -7.36
#